data_AF-A0A0G1C487-F1
#
_entry.id   AF-A0A0G1C487-F1
#
_cell.length_a   1.000
_cell.length_b   1.000
_cell.length_c   1.000
_cell.angle_alpha   90.00
_cell.angle_beta   90.00
_cell.angle_gamma   90.00
#
_symmetry.space_group_name_H-M   'P 1'
#
loop_
_entity.id
_entity.type
_entity.pdbx_description
1 polymer ?
#
loop_
_entity_poly.entity_id
_entity_poly.type
_entity_poly.pdbx_seq_one_letter_code
_entity_poly.pdbx_strand_id
1 'polypeptide(L)'
;MKKLFKVFTLVFALIFYLLAFIIAFKPEPFLRFGYWGIFAFNLVGPGTFLVPSASRHFTVVGVALATALGMAINDSVSWLAGKNGDIVFPRGRRVARIEGYIKKYGPFALLFWALIPFPKNNV
;
A
#
# COMPACT_ATOMS: atom_id res chain seq x y z
N MET A 1 1.33 15.89 22.27
CA MET A 1 1.14 14.59 21.58
C MET A 1 0.90 14.69 20.07
N LYS A 2 -0.08 15.47 19.57
CA LYS A 2 -0.38 15.54 18.11
C LYS A 2 0.81 15.93 17.22
N LYS A 3 1.68 16.84 17.67
CA LYS A 3 2.87 17.27 16.89
C LYS A 3 3.95 16.19 16.83
N LEU A 4 4.23 15.51 17.95
CA LEU A 4 5.21 14.43 18.02
C LEU A 4 4.77 13.23 17.16
N PHE A 5 3.49 12.83 17.24
CA PHE A 5 2.96 11.75 16.41
C PHE A 5 3.05 12.08 14.92
N LYS A 6 2.73 13.32 14.50
CA LYS A 6 2.89 13.78 13.11
C LYS A 6 4.34 13.74 12.63
N VAL A 7 5.28 14.22 13.46
CA VAL A 7 6.71 14.18 13.12
C VAL A 7 7.17 12.72 13.01
N PHE A 8 6.78 11.87 13.95
CA PHE A 8 7.10 10.45 13.93
C PHE A 8 6.57 9.77 12.66
N THR A 9 5.29 9.95 12.31
CA THR A 9 4.71 9.37 11.08
C THR A 9 5.38 9.90 9.82
N LEU A 10 5.72 11.19 9.75
CA LEU A 10 6.46 11.76 8.62
C LEU A 10 7.86 11.16 8.47
N VAL A 11 8.60 11.05 9.58
CA VAL A 11 9.93 10.44 9.60
C VAL A 11 9.86 8.99 9.18
N PHE A 12 8.90 8.23 9.71
CA PHE A 12 8.72 6.82 9.36
C PHE A 12 8.35 6.64 7.89
N ALA A 13 7.43 7.47 7.36
CA ALA A 13 7.09 7.48 5.95
C ALA A 13 8.31 7.80 5.06
N LEU A 14 9.12 8.79 5.45
CA LEU A 14 10.34 9.14 4.72
C LEU A 14 11.35 7.98 4.71
N ILE A 15 11.55 7.31 5.85
CA ILE A 15 12.42 6.14 5.96
C ILE A 15 11.95 5.01 5.03
N PHE A 16 10.66 4.68 5.05
CA PHE A 16 10.11 3.65 4.16
C PHE A 16 10.26 4.02 2.68
N TYR A 17 10.04 5.29 2.31
CA TYR A 17 10.24 5.75 0.94
C TYR A 17 11.71 5.64 0.50
N LEU A 18 12.65 6.05 1.36
CA LEU A 18 14.09 5.94 1.07
C LEU A 18 14.53 4.48 0.96
N LEU A 19 14.06 3.60 1.85
CA LEU A 19 14.31 2.17 1.80
C LEU A 19 13.77 1.57 0.50
N ALA A 20 12.52 1.87 0.15
CA ALA A 20 11.91 1.41 -1.09
C ALA A 20 12.70 1.88 -2.32
N PHE A 21 13.15 3.14 -2.31
CA PHE A 21 13.98 3.70 -3.37
C PHE A 21 15.33 2.97 -3.49
N ILE A 22 16.06 2.77 -2.38
CA ILE A 22 17.34 2.05 -2.40
C ILE A 22 17.16 0.64 -2.95
N ILE A 23 16.10 -0.06 -2.55
CA ILE A 23 15.81 -1.43 -2.99
C ILE A 23 15.45 -1.47 -4.47
N ALA A 24 14.78 -0.44 -5.00
CA ALA A 24 14.49 -0.31 -6.42
C ALA A 24 15.77 -0.29 -7.27
N PHE A 25 16.83 0.37 -6.79
CA PHE A 25 18.11 0.50 -7.50
C PHE A 25 19.10 -0.62 -7.17
N LYS A 26 18.97 -1.26 -6.00
CA LYS A 26 19.83 -2.37 -5.54
C LYS A 26 18.98 -3.52 -4.98
N PRO A 27 18.29 -4.28 -5.85
CA PRO A 27 17.38 -5.34 -5.42
C PRO A 27 18.08 -6.65 -5.05
N GLU A 28 19.41 -6.73 -5.22
CA GLU A 28 20.20 -7.97 -5.03
C GLU A 28 19.94 -8.68 -3.69
N PRO A 29 19.79 -7.99 -2.55
CA PRO A 29 19.49 -8.67 -1.28
C PRO A 29 18.18 -9.47 -1.33
N PHE A 30 17.15 -8.97 -2.03
CA PHE A 30 15.85 -9.61 -2.13
C PHE A 30 15.82 -10.68 -3.22
N LEU A 31 16.56 -10.47 -4.32
CA LEU A 31 16.68 -11.45 -5.39
C LEU A 31 17.38 -12.73 -4.92
N ARG A 32 18.31 -12.64 -3.94
CA ARG A 32 18.97 -13.82 -3.34
C ARG A 32 18.00 -14.79 -2.66
N PHE A 33 16.87 -14.29 -2.15
CA PHE A 33 15.84 -15.11 -1.52
C PHE A 33 14.77 -15.60 -2.52
N GLY A 34 14.96 -15.37 -3.82
CA GLY A 34 14.03 -15.80 -4.86
C GLY A 34 12.64 -15.20 -4.72
N TYR A 35 11.61 -15.98 -5.06
CA TYR A 35 10.21 -15.57 -4.95
C TYR A 35 9.79 -15.20 -3.51
N TRP A 36 10.40 -15.81 -2.49
CA TRP A 36 10.13 -15.47 -1.10
C TRP A 36 10.64 -14.07 -0.74
N GLY A 37 11.78 -13.65 -1.30
CA GLY A 37 12.27 -12.28 -1.14
C GLY A 37 11.35 -11.25 -1.80
N ILE A 38 10.83 -11.57 -2.98
CA ILE A 38 9.84 -10.74 -3.68
C ILE A 38 8.56 -10.63 -2.86
N PHE A 39 8.04 -11.75 -2.36
CA PHE A 39 6.87 -11.78 -1.49
C PHE A 39 7.07 -10.94 -0.22
N ALA A 40 8.18 -11.15 0.49
CA ALA A 40 8.48 -10.45 1.74
C ALA A 40 8.64 -8.93 1.53
N PHE A 41 9.29 -8.51 0.44
CA PHE A 41 9.35 -7.09 0.09
C PHE A 41 7.96 -6.51 -0.11
N ASN A 42 7.06 -7.23 -0.77
CA ASN A 42 5.70 -6.79 -1.05
C ASN A 42 4.77 -6.75 0.18
N LEU A 43 5.18 -7.32 1.32
CA LEU A 43 4.44 -7.19 2.58
C LEU A 43 4.53 -5.79 3.20
N VAL A 44 5.54 -5.01 2.82
CA VAL A 44 5.86 -3.73 3.49
C VAL A 44 6.23 -2.63 2.50
N GLY A 45 6.76 -3.01 1.35
CA GLY A 45 7.30 -2.13 0.33
C GLY A 45 6.42 -2.10 -0.94
N PRO A 46 6.51 -1.00 -1.71
CA PRO A 46 5.82 -0.89 -2.99
C PRO A 46 6.45 -1.83 -4.04
N GLY A 47 5.79 -2.96 -4.27
CA GLY A 47 6.15 -3.98 -5.26
C GLY A 47 6.48 -3.49 -6.66
N THR A 48 5.83 -2.41 -7.07
CA THR A 48 6.00 -1.75 -8.36
C THR A 48 7.46 -1.42 -8.68
N PHE A 49 8.30 -1.18 -7.67
CA PHE A 49 9.72 -0.93 -7.88
C PHE A 49 10.56 -2.19 -8.10
N LEU A 50 10.19 -3.29 -7.44
CA LEU A 50 10.96 -4.53 -7.51
C LEU A 50 10.60 -5.38 -8.74
N VAL A 51 9.34 -5.33 -9.18
CA VAL A 51 8.81 -6.17 -10.27
C VAL A 51 9.62 -6.06 -11.58
N PRO A 52 9.97 -4.86 -12.10
CA PRO A 52 10.73 -4.76 -13.36
C PRO A 52 12.12 -5.40 -13.27
N SER A 53 12.81 -5.25 -12.13
CA SER A 53 14.12 -5.86 -11.93
C SER A 53 14.00 -7.36 -11.71
N ALA A 54 13.07 -7.81 -10.85
CA ALA A 54 12.86 -9.21 -10.56
C ALA A 54 12.48 -10.02 -11.82
N SER A 55 11.68 -9.44 -12.71
CA SER A 55 11.25 -10.07 -13.96
C SER A 55 12.39 -10.32 -14.96
N ARG A 56 13.58 -9.72 -14.76
CA ARG A 56 14.78 -10.02 -15.55
C ARG A 56 15.50 -11.30 -15.08
N HIS A 57 15.27 -11.71 -13.84
CA HIS A 57 15.95 -12.84 -13.20
C HIS A 57 15.04 -14.06 -12.97
N PHE A 58 13.73 -13.83 -12.91
CA PHE A 58 12.72 -14.85 -12.59
C PHE A 58 11.61 -14.88 -13.63
N THR A 59 10.81 -15.95 -13.62
CA THR A 59 9.65 -16.05 -14.51
C THR A 59 8.62 -14.98 -14.17
N VAL A 60 8.08 -14.32 -15.20
CA VAL A 60 7.09 -13.25 -15.03
C VAL A 60 5.88 -13.72 -14.21
N VAL A 61 5.41 -14.95 -14.45
CA VAL A 61 4.29 -15.55 -13.71
C VAL A 61 4.62 -15.72 -12.23
N GLY A 62 5.81 -16.23 -11.90
CA GLY A 62 6.22 -16.40 -10.51
C GLY A 62 6.41 -15.07 -9.77
N VAL A 63 6.97 -14.06 -10.45
CA VAL A 63 7.10 -12.70 -9.91
C VAL A 63 5.71 -12.11 -9.65
N ALA A 64 4.80 -12.23 -10.62
CA ALA A 64 3.44 -11.72 -10.50
C ALA A 64 2.69 -12.36 -9.31
N LEU A 65 2.79 -13.67 -9.13
CA LEU A 65 2.15 -14.37 -8.01
C LEU A 65 2.75 -13.97 -6.66
N ALA A 66 4.08 -13.95 -6.54
CA ALA A 66 4.75 -13.56 -5.30
C ALA A 66 4.42 -12.11 -4.91
N THR A 67 4.42 -11.20 -5.88
CA THR A 67 4.03 -9.80 -5.69
C THR A 67 2.57 -9.65 -5.31
N ALA A 68 1.66 -10.28 -6.06
CA ALA A 68 0.22 -10.17 -5.81
C ALA A 68 -0.16 -10.69 -4.43
N LEU A 69 0.42 -11.82 -4.00
CA LEU A 69 0.18 -12.39 -2.67
C LEU A 69 0.69 -11.48 -1.56
N GLY A 70 1.92 -10.97 -1.70
CA GLY A 70 2.49 -10.05 -0.71
C GLY A 70 1.68 -8.76 -0.58
N MET A 71 1.31 -8.16 -1.73
CA MET A 71 0.50 -6.94 -1.76
C MET A 71 -0.91 -7.18 -1.20
N ALA A 72 -1.56 -8.30 -1.52
CA ALA A 72 -2.88 -8.62 -0.99
C ALA A 72 -2.88 -8.69 0.55
N ILE A 73 -1.84 -9.27 1.15
CA ILE A 73 -1.67 -9.29 2.60
C ILE A 73 -1.41 -7.88 3.13
N ASN A 74 -0.47 -7.14 2.54
CA ASN A 74 -0.16 -5.77 2.92
C ASN A 74 -1.42 -4.87 2.91
N ASP A 75 -2.22 -4.94 1.86
CA ASP A 75 -3.43 -4.15 1.69
C ASP A 75 -4.51 -4.56 2.71
N SER A 76 -4.64 -5.85 3.00
CA SER A 76 -5.56 -6.36 4.02
C SER A 76 -5.19 -5.85 5.42
N VAL A 77 -3.91 -5.88 5.78
CA VAL A 77 -3.40 -5.38 7.06
C VAL A 77 -3.56 -3.87 7.13
N SER A 78 -3.23 -3.15 6.05
CA SER A 78 -3.37 -1.70 5.95
C SER A 78 -4.83 -1.26 6.10
N TRP A 79 -5.76 -2.00 5.48
CA TRP A 79 -7.19 -1.75 5.61
C TRP A 79 -7.68 -1.97 7.04
N LEU A 80 -7.25 -3.04 7.71
CA LEU A 80 -7.59 -3.30 9.13
C LEU A 80 -7.05 -2.20 10.04
N ALA A 81 -5.78 -1.81 9.85
CA ALA A 81 -5.16 -0.73 10.62
C ALA A 81 -5.90 0.60 10.41
N GLY A 82 -6.26 0.93 9.17
CA GLY A 82 -7.04 2.11 8.83
C GLY A 82 -8.44 2.11 9.45
N LYS A 83 -9.16 0.99 9.37
CA LYS A 83 -10.50 0.82 9.96
C LYS A 83 -10.50 1.02 11.48
N ASN A 84 -9.48 0.50 12.16
CA ASN A 84 -9.34 0.68 13.61
C ASN A 84 -8.93 2.12 13.97
N GLY A 85 -8.21 2.81 13.07
CA GLY A 85 -7.83 4.20 13.23
C GLY A 85 -9.01 5.20 13.25
N ASP A 86 -10.15 4.83 12.65
CA ASP A 86 -11.35 5.68 12.63
C ASP A 86 -11.97 5.90 14.02
N ILE A 87 -11.68 5.01 14.97
CA ILE A 87 -12.07 5.15 16.38
C ILE A 87 -11.37 6.35 17.01
N VAL A 88 -10.13 6.63 16.58
CA VAL A 88 -9.29 7.70 17.11
C VAL A 88 -9.47 9.01 16.33
N PHE A 89 -9.71 8.92 15.02
CA PHE A 89 -9.91 10.06 14.14
C PHE A 89 -11.24 9.94 13.38
N PRO A 90 -12.31 10.64 13.81
CA PRO A 90 -13.61 10.52 13.17
C PRO A 90 -13.57 10.97 11.71
N ARG A 91 -14.17 10.15 10.84
CA ARG A 91 -14.25 10.38 9.40
C ARG A 91 -15.07 11.64 9.08
N GLY A 92 -14.60 12.42 8.10
CA GLY A 92 -15.33 13.60 7.61
C GLY A 92 -16.62 13.25 6.87
N ARG A 93 -17.57 14.20 6.77
CA ARG A 93 -18.89 14.00 6.12
C ARG A 93 -18.80 13.47 4.67
N ARG A 94 -17.76 13.83 3.91
CA ARG A 94 -17.54 13.31 2.54
C ARG A 94 -17.21 11.83 2.54
N VAL A 95 -16.35 11.38 3.45
CA VAL A 95 -15.95 9.98 3.55
C VAL A 95 -17.18 9.12 3.88
N ALA A 96 -18.02 9.57 4.82
CA ALA A 96 -19.28 8.89 5.15
C ALA A 96 -20.24 8.80 3.95
N ARG A 97 -20.32 9.86 3.12
CA ARG A 97 -21.14 9.86 1.90
C ARG A 97 -20.63 8.87 0.86
N ILE A 98 -19.32 8.82 0.62
CA ILE A 98 -18.69 7.87 -0.30
C ILE A 98 -18.91 6.44 0.19
N GLU A 99 -18.73 6.20 1.49
CA GLU A 99 -18.99 4.90 2.11
C GLU A 99 -20.46 4.46 1.94
N GLY A 100 -21.41 5.39 2.05
CA GLY A 100 -22.82 5.13 1.76
C GLY A 100 -23.06 4.66 0.31
N TYR A 101 -22.40 5.30 -0.66
CA TYR A 101 -22.47 4.87 -2.06
C TYR A 101 -21.82 3.51 -2.31
N ILE A 102 -20.68 3.24 -1.67
CA ILE A 102 -20.01 1.93 -1.76
C ILE A 102 -20.89 0.83 -1.15
N LYS A 103 -21.52 1.07 0.01
CA LYS A 103 -22.45 0.11 0.61
C LYS A 103 -23.66 -0.17 -0.27
N LYS A 104 -24.15 0.84 -0.99
CA LYS A 104 -25.33 0.72 -1.87
C LYS A 104 -25.02 0.02 -3.21
N TYR A 105 -23.91 0.36 -3.86
CA TYR A 105 -23.59 -0.09 -5.22
C TYR A 105 -22.43 -1.09 -5.28
N GLY A 106 -21.86 -1.46 -4.14
CA GLY A 106 -20.87 -2.51 -4.02
C GLY A 106 -19.58 -2.25 -4.81
N PRO A 107 -18.96 -3.30 -5.38
CA PRO A 107 -17.69 -3.21 -6.11
C PRO A 107 -17.70 -2.22 -7.28
N PHE A 108 -18.84 -2.05 -7.94
CA PHE A 108 -18.96 -1.11 -9.05
C PHE A 108 -18.77 0.34 -8.59
N ALA A 109 -19.32 0.72 -7.43
CA ALA A 109 -19.04 2.03 -6.86
C ALA A 109 -17.55 2.23 -6.56
N LEU A 110 -16.87 1.21 -6.02
CA LEU A 110 -15.42 1.28 -5.78
C LEU A 110 -14.65 1.50 -7.08
N LEU A 111 -14.99 0.79 -8.16
CA LEU A 111 -14.37 0.96 -9.48
C LEU A 111 -14.49 2.42 -9.97
N PHE A 112 -15.68 3.00 -9.92
CA PHE A 112 -15.89 4.38 -10.37
C PHE A 112 -15.24 5.41 -9.44
N TRP A 113 -15.29 5.19 -8.12
CA TRP A 113 -14.64 6.08 -7.16
C TRP A 113 -13.10 6.05 -7.27
N ALA A 114 -12.52 4.90 -7.63
CA ALA A 114 -11.07 4.78 -7.84
C ALA A 114 -10.55 5.58 -9.05
N LEU A 115 -11.42 5.90 -10.02
CA LEU A 115 -11.08 6.73 -11.18
C LEU A 115 -10.97 8.22 -10.84
N ILE A 116 -11.56 8.65 -9.72
CA ILE A 116 -11.54 10.06 -9.31
C ILE A 116 -10.29 10.31 -8.45
N PRO A 117 -9.30 11.10 -8.91
CA PRO A 117 -8.12 11.41 -8.12
C PRO A 117 -8.56 12.16 -6.86
N PHE A 118 -8.30 11.53 -5.71
CA PHE A 118 -8.58 11.91 -4.32
C PHE A 118 -9.42 13.20 -4.09
N PRO A 119 -10.63 13.10 -3.52
CA PRO A 119 -11.35 14.30 -3.11
C PRO A 119 -10.56 15.02 -2.01
N LYS A 120 -10.27 16.32 -2.20
CA LYS A 120 -9.68 17.17 -1.16
C LYS A 120 -10.45 16.97 0.15
N ASN A 121 -9.75 16.46 1.17
CA ASN A 121 -10.23 16.54 2.54
C ASN A 121 -10.11 18.00 2.99
N ASN A 122 -11.14 18.79 2.71
CA ASN A 122 -11.35 20.02 3.48
C ASN A 122 -11.85 19.54 4.84
N VAL A 123 -10.92 19.46 5.80
CA VAL A 123 -11.25 19.45 7.22
C VAL A 123 -11.93 20.77 7.55
#